data_AF-A0A2M7GV09-F1
#
_entry.id   AF-A0A2M7GV09-F1
#
_cell.length_a   1.000
_cell.length_b   1.000
_cell.length_c   1.000
_cell.angle_alpha   90.00
_cell.angle_beta   90.00
_cell.angle_gamma   90.00
#
_symmetry.space_group_name_H-M   'P 1'
#
loop_
_entity.id
_entity.type
_entity.pdbx_description
1 polymer ?
#
loop_
_entity_poly.entity_id
_entity_poly.type
_entity_poly.pdbx_seq_one_letter_code
_entity_poly.pdbx_strand_id
1 'polypeptide(L)'
;NNITVADEDLSLAGSVVTIATNASFSTATQASNIASQIGTSLDNLNASLARLGTGSTSLEIHKTFVGKLSDALERGIGNLVDADLAKESARLQSLQVKQQLGIQALSIANSAPSAILGYFR
;
A
#
# COMPACT_ATOMS: atom_id res chain seq x y z
N ASN A 1 3.51 0.62 13.45
CA ASN A 1 2.09 0.86 13.81
C ASN A 1 1.41 -0.48 13.56
N ASN A 2 1.15 -1.24 14.62
CA ASN A 2 0.82 -2.67 14.49
C ASN A 2 -0.64 -2.85 14.90
N ILE A 3 -1.47 -3.39 14.00
CA ILE A 3 -2.81 -3.83 14.36
C ILE A 3 -2.65 -5.21 15.00
N THR A 4 -3.03 -5.33 16.26
CA THR A 4 -3.08 -6.61 16.97
C THR A 4 -4.54 -7.03 17.06
N VAL A 5 -4.86 -8.20 16.52
CA VAL A 5 -6.14 -8.87 16.75
C VAL A 5 -5.82 -10.04 17.65
N ALA A 6 -6.28 -9.98 18.90
CA ALA A 6 -6.11 -11.09 19.83
C ALA A 6 -6.91 -12.30 19.32
N ASP A 7 -6.37 -13.49 19.51
CA ASP A 7 -7.14 -14.71 19.31
C ASP A 7 -8.23 -14.83 20.37
N GLU A 8 -9.40 -15.33 19.95
CA GLU A 8 -10.51 -15.63 20.84
C GLU A 8 -10.60 -17.15 20.98
N ASP A 9 -10.25 -17.67 22.16
CA ASP A 9 -10.34 -19.10 22.45
C ASP A 9 -11.78 -19.52 22.72
N LEU A 10 -12.34 -20.32 21.81
CA LEU A 10 -13.71 -20.84 21.87
C LEU A 10 -13.77 -22.28 22.40
N SER A 11 -12.68 -22.78 22.98
CA SER A 11 -12.63 -24.11 23.57
C SER A 11 -13.49 -24.22 24.84
N LEU A 12 -13.96 -25.44 25.11
CA LEU A 12 -14.68 -25.78 26.34
C LEU A 12 -13.77 -25.60 27.56
N ALA A 13 -14.38 -25.25 28.70
CA ALA A 13 -13.70 -24.89 29.94
C ALA A 13 -12.77 -23.66 29.84
N GLY A 14 -12.90 -22.88 28.76
CA GLY A 14 -12.19 -21.63 28.56
C GLY A 14 -12.88 -20.44 29.23
N SER A 15 -12.36 -19.24 28.98
CA SER A 15 -12.94 -17.98 29.45
C SER A 15 -14.22 -17.60 28.69
N VAL A 16 -14.30 -17.96 27.41
CA VAL A 16 -15.47 -17.68 26.56
C VAL A 16 -16.54 -18.76 26.74
N VAL A 17 -16.19 -20.04 26.53
CA VAL A 17 -17.09 -21.18 26.77
C VAL A 17 -16.79 -21.79 28.13
N THR A 18 -17.59 -21.42 29.13
CA THR A 18 -17.37 -21.78 30.54
C THR A 18 -17.82 -23.19 30.91
N ILE A 19 -18.38 -23.93 29.96
CA ILE A 19 -18.87 -25.29 30.16
C ILE A 19 -17.68 -26.25 30.30
N ALA A 20 -17.63 -26.98 31.42
CA ALA A 20 -16.57 -27.96 31.65
C ALA A 20 -16.61 -29.10 30.62
N THR A 21 -15.44 -29.66 30.28
CA THR A 21 -15.32 -30.78 29.32
C THR A 21 -16.01 -32.06 29.78
N ASN A 22 -16.23 -32.22 31.08
CA ASN A 22 -16.92 -33.34 31.72
C ASN A 22 -18.30 -32.95 32.29
N ALA A 23 -18.88 -31.84 31.81
CA ALA A 23 -20.19 -31.39 32.26
C ALA A 23 -21.25 -32.50 32.07
N SER A 24 -22.09 -32.69 33.08
CA SER A 24 -23.12 -33.74 33.09
C SER A 24 -24.49 -33.13 33.42
N PHE A 25 -25.54 -33.73 32.90
CA PHE A 25 -26.94 -33.31 33.10
C PHE A 25 -27.78 -34.40 33.80
N SER A 26 -27.13 -35.33 34.50
CA SER A 26 -27.81 -36.49 35.13
C SER A 26 -28.79 -36.14 36.25
N THR A 27 -28.76 -34.91 36.77
CA THR A 27 -29.67 -34.42 37.82
C THR A 27 -30.23 -33.06 37.44
N ALA A 28 -31.40 -32.72 37.95
CA ALA A 28 -32.05 -31.42 37.68
C ALA A 28 -31.15 -30.22 38.06
N THR A 29 -30.43 -30.31 39.18
CA THR A 29 -29.48 -29.27 39.61
C THR A 29 -28.34 -29.10 38.60
N GLN A 30 -27.73 -30.19 38.15
CA GLN A 30 -26.64 -30.12 37.18
C GLN A 30 -27.12 -29.56 35.82
N ALA A 31 -28.29 -29.98 35.35
CA ALA A 31 -28.90 -29.44 34.14
C ALA A 31 -29.18 -27.93 34.25
N SER A 32 -29.70 -27.47 35.40
CA SER A 32 -29.94 -26.04 35.65
C SER A 32 -28.64 -25.23 35.67
N ASN A 33 -27.56 -25.77 36.24
CA ASN A 33 -26.26 -25.11 36.25
C ASN A 33 -25.68 -24.97 34.82
N ILE A 34 -25.75 -26.05 34.01
CA ILE A 34 -25.31 -26.01 32.62
C ILE A 34 -26.13 -24.99 31.80
N ALA A 35 -27.44 -24.92 32.00
CA ALA A 35 -28.28 -23.93 31.32
C ALA A 35 -27.84 -22.49 31.63
N SER A 36 -27.49 -22.19 32.89
CA SER A 36 -26.92 -20.90 33.28
C SER A 36 -25.56 -20.66 32.62
N GLN A 37 -24.67 -21.66 32.61
CA GLN A 37 -23.36 -21.56 31.98
C GLN A 37 -23.43 -21.35 30.47
N ILE A 38 -24.43 -21.94 29.79
CA ILE A 38 -24.71 -21.71 28.37
C ILE A 38 -25.08 -20.23 28.16
N GLY A 39 -25.94 -19.66 29.00
CA GLY A 39 -26.30 -18.24 28.93
C GLY A 39 -25.07 -17.33 29.05
N THR A 40 -24.25 -17.55 30.08
CA THR A 40 -22.99 -16.81 30.25
C THR A 40 -22.03 -17.00 29.09
N SER A 41 -21.90 -18.23 28.59
CA SER A 41 -21.03 -18.52 27.45
C SER A 41 -21.51 -17.83 26.18
N LEU A 42 -22.82 -17.71 25.97
CA LEU A 42 -23.40 -16.97 24.84
C LEU A 42 -23.08 -15.48 24.91
N ASP A 43 -23.20 -14.86 26.08
CA ASP A 43 -22.85 -13.46 26.28
C ASP A 43 -21.35 -13.21 26.01
N ASN A 44 -20.49 -14.10 26.52
CA ASN A 44 -19.06 -14.03 26.28
C ASN A 44 -18.72 -14.25 24.79
N LEU A 45 -19.40 -15.17 24.12
CA LEU A 45 -19.25 -15.42 22.68
C LEU A 45 -19.61 -14.18 21.87
N ASN A 46 -20.74 -13.53 22.19
CA ASN A 46 -21.15 -12.29 21.53
C ASN A 46 -20.11 -11.18 21.70
N ALA A 47 -19.56 -11.02 22.91
CA ALA A 47 -18.51 -10.04 23.17
C ALA A 47 -17.21 -10.35 22.37
N SER A 48 -16.85 -11.63 22.28
CA SER A 48 -15.65 -12.09 21.55
C SER A 48 -15.81 -11.90 20.03
N LEU A 49 -16.98 -12.23 19.49
CA LEU A 49 -17.33 -11.96 18.09
C LEU A 49 -17.37 -10.45 17.78
N ALA A 50 -17.86 -9.62 18.72
CA ALA A 50 -17.83 -8.18 18.57
C ALA A 50 -16.38 -7.66 18.49
N ARG A 51 -15.47 -8.14 19.35
CA ARG A 51 -14.04 -7.80 19.29
C ARG A 51 -13.42 -8.22 17.97
N LEU A 52 -13.62 -9.46 17.52
CA LEU A 52 -13.16 -9.92 16.20
C LEU A 52 -13.72 -9.08 15.05
N GLY A 53 -15.01 -8.71 15.11
CA GLY A 53 -15.65 -7.83 14.14
C GLY A 53 -14.97 -6.47 14.05
N THR A 54 -14.73 -5.82 15.19
CA THR A 54 -14.01 -4.54 15.23
C THR A 54 -12.57 -4.64 14.72
N GLY A 55 -11.88 -5.74 15.04
CA GLY A 55 -10.54 -6.04 14.53
C GLY A 55 -10.53 -6.20 13.01
N SER A 56 -11.50 -6.95 12.46
CA SER A 56 -11.68 -7.13 11.02
C SER A 56 -11.94 -5.80 10.30
N THR A 57 -12.85 -4.97 10.81
CA THR A 57 -13.10 -3.63 10.25
C THR A 57 -11.84 -2.75 10.29
N SER A 58 -11.10 -2.78 11.40
CA SER A 58 -9.84 -2.01 11.52
C SER A 58 -8.80 -2.47 10.49
N LEU A 59 -8.69 -3.78 10.28
CA LEU A 59 -7.81 -4.36 9.27
C LEU A 59 -8.22 -3.95 7.84
N GLU A 60 -9.51 -3.96 7.53
CA GLU A 60 -10.04 -3.54 6.22
C GLU A 60 -9.74 -2.06 5.93
N ILE A 61 -9.92 -1.19 6.93
CA ILE A 61 -9.57 0.24 6.83
C ILE A 61 -8.08 0.39 6.55
N HIS A 62 -7.23 -0.34 7.28
CA HIS A 62 -5.79 -0.26 7.09
C HIS A 62 -5.36 -0.76 5.71
N LYS A 63 -5.92 -1.87 5.24
CA LYS A 63 -5.69 -2.38 3.88
C LYS A 63 -6.08 -1.34 2.83
N THR A 64 -7.23 -0.69 2.98
CA THR A 64 -7.68 0.39 2.10
C THR A 64 -6.73 1.59 2.13
N PHE A 65 -6.27 1.99 3.32
CA PHE A 65 -5.31 3.08 3.48
C PHE A 65 -3.98 2.77 2.80
N VAL A 66 -3.43 1.57 3.00
CA VAL A 66 -2.19 1.13 2.35
C VAL A 66 -2.35 1.07 0.83
N GLY A 67 -3.50 0.60 0.33
CA GLY A 67 -3.82 0.64 -1.09
C GLY A 67 -3.80 2.06 -1.66
N LYS A 68 -4.52 2.99 -1.02
CA LYS A 68 -4.52 4.41 -1.43
C LYS A 68 -3.15 5.06 -1.33
N LEU A 69 -2.35 4.71 -0.32
CA LEU A 69 -0.97 5.18 -0.18
C LEU A 69 -0.10 4.68 -1.34
N SER A 70 -0.24 3.40 -1.71
CA SER A 70 0.45 2.82 -2.86
C SER A 70 0.04 3.52 -4.16
N ASP A 71 -1.26 3.75 -4.38
CA ASP A 71 -1.76 4.44 -5.57
C ASP A 71 -1.25 5.90 -5.66
N ALA A 72 -1.23 6.60 -4.53
CA ALA A 72 -0.70 7.96 -4.44
C ALA A 72 0.81 8.00 -4.67
N LEU A 73 1.53 7.01 -4.14
CA LEU A 73 2.97 6.86 -4.34
C LEU A 73 3.29 6.57 -5.81
N GLU A 74 2.56 5.65 -6.46
CA GLU A 74 2.73 5.32 -7.87
C GLU A 74 2.52 6.56 -8.76
N ARG A 75 1.45 7.34 -8.52
CA ARG A 75 1.20 8.60 -9.23
C ARG A 75 2.27 9.65 -8.94
N GLY A 76 2.71 9.76 -7.69
CA GLY A 76 3.75 10.70 -7.26
C GLY A 76 5.09 10.41 -7.93
N ILE A 77 5.49 9.13 -7.95
CA ILE A 77 6.71 8.66 -8.63
C ILE A 77 6.57 8.81 -10.13
N GLY A 78 5.44 8.43 -10.73
CA GLY A 78 5.19 8.60 -12.16
C GLY A 78 5.32 10.05 -12.62
N ASN A 79 4.74 11.00 -11.89
CA ASN A 79 4.90 12.43 -12.17
C ASN A 79 6.37 12.90 -12.04
N LEU A 80 7.12 12.36 -11.07
CA LEU A 80 8.54 12.68 -10.91
C LEU A 80 9.36 12.14 -12.10
N VAL A 81 9.09 10.90 -12.51
CA VAL A 81 9.74 10.25 -13.65
C VAL A 81 9.42 10.97 -14.96
N ASP A 82 8.15 11.33 -15.18
CA ASP A 82 7.72 12.10 -16.36
C ASP A 82 8.38 13.48 -16.37
N ALA A 83 8.46 14.16 -15.22
CA ALA A 83 9.13 15.45 -15.11
C ALA A 83 10.64 15.35 -15.38
N ASP A 84 11.31 14.34 -14.85
CA ASP A 84 12.74 14.09 -15.09
C ASP A 84 12.99 13.69 -16.55
N LEU A 85 12.13 12.86 -17.14
CA LEU A 85 12.20 12.49 -18.56
C LEU A 85 11.99 13.71 -19.45
N ALA A 86 11.05 14.61 -19.12
CA ALA A 86 10.83 15.84 -19.86
C ALA A 86 12.06 16.77 -19.79
N LYS A 87 12.68 16.90 -18.62
CA LYS A 87 13.91 17.70 -18.44
C LYS A 87 15.09 17.11 -19.22
N GLU A 88 15.26 15.80 -19.19
CA GLU A 88 16.33 15.12 -19.93
C GLU A 88 16.07 15.16 -21.44
N SER A 89 14.81 15.05 -21.88
CA SER A 89 14.42 15.22 -23.29
C SER A 89 14.68 16.64 -23.79
N ALA A 90 14.34 17.66 -22.99
CA ALA A 90 14.68 19.05 -23.31
C ALA A 90 16.19 19.28 -23.36
N ARG A 91 16.95 18.64 -22.45
CA ARG A 91 18.41 18.68 -22.46
C ARG A 91 18.98 18.04 -23.73
N LEU A 92 18.50 16.85 -24.12
CA LEU A 92 18.89 16.18 -25.36
C LEU A 92 18.57 17.02 -26.60
N GLN A 93 17.38 17.60 -26.69
CA GLN A 93 16.99 18.45 -27.81
C GLN A 93 17.87 19.70 -27.88
N SER A 94 18.18 20.33 -26.73
CA SER A 94 19.11 21.46 -26.68
C SER A 94 20.53 21.07 -27.14
N LEU A 95 20.97 19.85 -26.82
CA LEU A 95 22.26 19.33 -27.24
C LEU A 95 22.29 19.07 -28.76
N GLN A 96 21.21 18.53 -29.32
CA GLN A 96 21.07 18.29 -30.75
C GLN A 96 21.06 19.62 -31.54
N VAL A 97 20.36 20.65 -31.05
CA VAL A 97 20.38 22.00 -31.65
C VAL A 97 21.78 22.60 -31.58
N LYS A 98 22.48 22.48 -30.44
CA LYS A 98 23.87 22.92 -30.31
C LYS A 98 24.80 22.21 -31.29
N GLN A 99 24.64 20.92 -31.51
CA GLN A 99 25.44 20.16 -32.48
C GLN A 99 25.15 20.60 -33.92
N GLN A 100 23.87 20.82 -34.28
CA GLN A 100 23.50 21.32 -35.60
C GLN A 100 24.09 22.72 -35.86
N LEU A 101 24.04 23.61 -34.86
CA LEU A 101 24.69 24.92 -34.91
C LEU A 101 26.22 24.78 -34.97
N GLY A 102 26.80 23.80 -34.28
CA GLY A 102 28.22 23.47 -34.36
C GLY A 102 28.64 23.06 -35.76
N ILE A 103 27.88 22.19 -36.42
CA ILE A 103 28.15 21.77 -37.81
C ILE A 103 27.96 22.95 -38.79
N GLN A 104 26.91 23.76 -38.63
CA GLN A 104 26.73 24.96 -39.45
C GLN A 104 27.83 25.98 -39.24
N ALA A 105 28.23 26.24 -37.99
CA ALA A 105 29.35 27.12 -37.68
C ALA A 105 30.66 26.59 -38.26
N LEU A 106 30.90 25.27 -38.22
CA LEU A 106 32.06 24.63 -38.84
C LEU A 106 32.02 24.72 -40.38
N SER A 107 30.84 24.56 -40.99
CA SER A 107 30.62 24.71 -42.43
C SER A 107 30.85 26.15 -42.88
N ILE A 108 30.33 27.14 -42.14
CA ILE A 108 30.58 28.57 -42.38
C ILE A 108 32.08 28.89 -42.20
N ALA A 109 32.72 28.35 -41.17
CA ALA A 109 34.15 28.53 -40.92
C ALA A 109 35.04 27.90 -42.01
N ASN A 110 34.65 26.76 -42.61
CA ASN A 110 35.35 26.16 -43.75
C ASN A 110 35.05 26.85 -45.08
N SER A 111 33.91 27.53 -45.20
CA SER A 111 33.50 28.25 -46.42
C SER A 111 34.04 29.68 -46.49
N ALA A 112 34.23 30.33 -45.34
CA ALA A 112 34.72 31.71 -45.25
C ALA A 112 36.11 31.95 -45.89
N PRO A 113 37.11 31.05 -45.79
CA PRO A 113 38.40 31.22 -46.47
C PRO A 113 38.28 31.20 -48.00
N SER A 114 37.37 30.40 -48.54
CA SER A 114 37.14 30.23 -49.99
C SER A 114 36.50 31.48 -50.63
N ALA A 115 35.61 32.17 -49.90
CA ALA A 115 35.00 33.42 -50.35
C ALA A 115 36.04 34.55 -50.46
N ILE A 116 37.00 34.61 -49.53
CA ILE A 116 38.08 35.60 -49.55
C ILE A 116 39.03 35.36 -50.74
N LEU A 117 39.35 34.11 -51.06
CA LEU A 117 40.15 33.77 -52.26
C LEU A 117 39.49 34.13 -53.59
N GLY A 118 38.15 34.22 -53.64
CA GLY A 118 37.41 34.68 -54.83
C GLY A 118 37.54 36.17 -55.12
N TYR A 119 37.85 37.00 -54.11
CA TYR A 119 38.05 38.45 -54.25
C TYR A 119 39.50 38.84 -54.63
N PHE A 120 40.42 37.87 -54.69
CA PHE A 120 41.81 38.07 -55.11
C PHE A 120 42.13 37.43 -56.47
N ARG A 121 41.10 37.18 -57.30
CA ARG A 121 41.23 36.68 -58.68
C ARG A 121 40.65 37.67 -59.68
#